data_AF-A0A9W9FKW6-F1
#
_entry.id   AF-A0A9W9FKW6-F1
#
_cell.length_a   1.000
_cell.length_b   1.000
_cell.length_c   1.000
_cell.angle_alpha   90.00
_cell.angle_beta   90.00
_cell.angle_gamma   90.00
#
_symmetry.space_group_name_H-M   'P 1'
#
loop_
_entity.id
_entity.type
_entity.pdbx_description
1 polymer ?
#
loop_
_entity_poly.entity_id
_entity_poly.type
_entity_poly.pdbx_seq_one_letter_code
_entity_poly.pdbx_strand_id
1 'polypeptide(L)'
;MSAIRIQAQSLDDKLVATISRTLTSAGVPNILWGNYLLTVYGIPTIVDGVAFVVADDLTAIASSSLRKAGFPACVKGLSCPFLTAYQRLPLAAHLHIDDELVISIYRKSDVLWELSWSDLISASDLRLPSAVLGRGRGRLPPNATLCKSHTLFNIARP
;
A
#
# COMPACT_ATOMS: atom_id res chain seq x y z
N MET A 1 -7.80 -3.21 31.82
CA MET A 1 -7.42 -2.33 30.71
C MET A 1 -6.25 -2.98 29.99
N SER A 2 -6.53 -3.75 28.93
CA SER A 2 -5.48 -4.49 28.22
C SER A 2 -4.98 -3.66 27.05
N ALA A 3 -3.71 -3.25 27.12
CA ALA A 3 -3.00 -2.61 26.03
C ALA A 3 -2.89 -3.61 24.86
N ILE A 4 -3.48 -3.28 23.73
CA ILE A 4 -3.28 -4.03 22.48
C ILE A 4 -1.83 -3.77 22.05
N ARG A 5 -0.98 -4.79 22.19
CA ARG A 5 0.34 -4.82 21.57
C ARG A 5 0.14 -4.89 20.06
N ILE A 6 0.43 -3.79 19.37
CA ILE A 6 0.53 -3.78 17.90
C ILE A 6 1.86 -4.47 17.56
N GLN A 7 1.82 -5.79 17.39
CA GLN A 7 2.83 -6.46 16.59
C GLN A 7 2.70 -5.92 15.17
N ALA A 8 3.83 -5.53 14.57
CA ALA A 8 3.92 -5.08 13.18
C ALA A 8 3.00 -5.93 12.30
N GLN A 9 1.88 -5.35 11.88
CA GLN A 9 0.87 -6.07 11.15
C GLN A 9 1.42 -6.19 9.73
N SER A 10 1.96 -7.37 9.39
CA SER A 10 2.43 -7.61 8.03
C SER A 10 1.27 -7.36 7.08
N LEU A 11 1.46 -6.49 6.08
CA LEU A 11 0.45 -6.24 5.06
C LEU A 11 0.10 -7.55 4.36
N ASP A 12 -1.07 -8.09 4.67
CA ASP A 12 -1.55 -9.39 4.22
C ASP A 12 -2.90 -9.27 3.50
N ASP A 13 -3.30 -10.35 2.82
CA ASP A 13 -4.55 -10.41 2.04
C ASP A 13 -5.77 -10.06 2.90
N LYS A 14 -5.74 -10.41 4.20
CA LYS A 14 -6.85 -10.20 5.13
C LYS A 14 -7.02 -8.71 5.45
N LEU A 15 -5.93 -7.99 5.69
CA LEU A 15 -5.93 -6.55 5.92
C LEU A 15 -6.41 -5.82 4.66
N VAL A 16 -5.86 -6.16 3.49
CA VAL A 16 -6.26 -5.56 2.21
C VAL A 16 -7.74 -5.81 1.92
N ALA A 17 -8.23 -7.04 2.11
CA ALA A 17 -9.65 -7.35 1.97
C ALA A 17 -10.52 -6.60 2.99
N THR A 18 -10.01 -6.32 4.20
CA THR A 18 -10.72 -5.53 5.22
C THR A 18 -10.83 -4.06 4.83
N ILE A 19 -9.77 -3.48 4.27
CA ILE A 19 -9.77 -2.12 3.74
C ILE A 19 -10.74 -2.03 2.55
N SER A 20 -10.68 -2.98 1.61
CA SER A 20 -11.60 -3.04 0.46
C SER A 20 -13.06 -3.14 0.91
N ARG A 21 -13.37 -4.03 1.86
CA ARG A 21 -14.73 -4.16 2.43
C ARG A 21 -15.19 -2.87 3.11
N THR A 22 -14.31 -2.18 3.84
CA THR A 22 -14.63 -0.89 4.47
C THR A 22 -15.08 0.14 3.42
N LEU A 23 -14.37 0.21 2.29
CA LEU A 23 -14.73 1.09 1.18
C LEU A 23 -16.05 0.66 0.52
N THR A 24 -16.21 -0.64 0.22
CA THR A 24 -17.43 -1.18 -0.39
C THR A 24 -18.66 -0.96 0.49
N SER A 25 -18.55 -1.19 1.81
CA SER A 25 -19.64 -0.93 2.77
C SER A 25 -20.01 0.55 2.89
N ALA A 26 -19.10 1.46 2.52
CA ALA A 26 -19.37 2.89 2.41
C ALA A 26 -19.92 3.30 1.03
N GLY A 27 -20.22 2.34 0.15
CA GLY A 27 -20.70 2.60 -1.21
C GLY A 27 -19.61 3.06 -2.17
N VAL A 28 -18.34 2.74 -1.88
CA VAL A 28 -17.19 3.11 -2.71
C VAL A 28 -16.63 1.88 -3.45
N PRO A 29 -16.94 1.71 -4.75
CA PRO A 29 -16.25 0.75 -5.60
C PRO A 29 -14.75 1.03 -5.61
N ASN A 30 -13.95 -0.03 -5.47
CA ASN A 30 -12.49 0.09 -5.33
C ASN A 30 -11.76 -1.04 -6.05
N ILE A 31 -10.64 -0.69 -6.67
CA ILE A 31 -9.77 -1.60 -7.43
C ILE A 31 -8.39 -1.59 -6.79
N LEU A 32 -7.78 -2.77 -6.65
CA LEU A 32 -6.43 -2.89 -6.10
C LEU A 32 -5.41 -2.32 -7.09
N TRP A 33 -4.42 -1.58 -6.61
CA TRP A 33 -3.41 -0.93 -7.44
C TRP A 33 -2.02 -0.94 -6.79
N GLY A 34 -1.01 -0.51 -7.56
CA GLY A 34 0.36 -0.29 -7.08
C GLY A 34 1.13 -1.57 -6.79
N ASN A 35 2.19 -1.46 -5.97
CA ASN A 35 3.14 -2.55 -5.74
C ASN A 35 2.50 -3.79 -5.11
N TYR A 36 1.47 -3.63 -4.28
CA TYR A 36 0.75 -4.77 -3.71
C TYR A 36 -0.02 -5.57 -4.77
N LEU A 37 -0.56 -4.92 -5.82
CA LEU A 37 -1.16 -5.65 -6.94
C LEU A 37 -0.11 -6.51 -7.68
N LEU A 38 1.13 -6.03 -7.76
CA LEU A 38 2.21 -6.78 -8.43
C LEU A 38 2.56 -8.06 -7.65
N THR A 39 2.50 -8.04 -6.32
CA THR A 39 2.74 -9.25 -5.50
C THR A 39 1.61 -10.26 -5.61
N VAL A 40 0.36 -9.83 -5.82
CA VAL A 40 -0.77 -10.68 -6.18
C VAL A 40 -0.46 -11.45 -7.46
N TYR A 41 0.09 -10.80 -8.49
CA TYR A 41 0.53 -11.47 -9.72
C TYR A 41 1.89 -12.18 -9.62
N GLY A 42 2.44 -12.36 -8.41
CA GLY A 42 3.69 -13.09 -8.17
C GLY A 42 4.96 -12.34 -8.55
N ILE A 43 4.86 -11.04 -8.86
CA ILE A 43 6.02 -10.21 -9.17
C ILE A 43 6.70 -9.81 -7.85
N PRO A 44 8.00 -10.09 -7.67
CA PRO A 44 8.70 -9.77 -6.45
C PRO A 44 8.99 -8.26 -6.37
N THR A 45 8.20 -7.54 -5.57
CA THR A 45 8.33 -6.09 -5.37
C THR A 45 8.51 -5.74 -3.89
N ILE A 46 9.07 -4.56 -3.63
CA ILE A 46 9.06 -3.96 -2.29
C ILE A 46 7.68 -3.33 -2.11
N VAL A 47 7.04 -3.65 -0.99
CA VAL A 47 5.70 -3.19 -0.64
C VAL A 47 5.80 -2.30 0.58
N ASP A 48 5.46 -1.04 0.39
CA ASP A 48 5.42 0.03 1.39
C ASP A 48 3.98 0.47 1.73
N GLY A 49 2.99 -0.27 1.21
CA GLY A 49 1.59 0.02 1.42
C GLY A 49 0.68 -0.68 0.43
N VAL A 50 -0.60 -0.31 0.49
CA VAL A 50 -1.63 -0.75 -0.45
C VAL A 50 -2.25 0.47 -1.13
N ALA A 51 -2.51 0.35 -2.44
CA ALA A 51 -3.17 1.39 -3.19
C ALA A 51 -4.52 0.92 -3.73
N PHE A 52 -5.48 1.84 -3.76
CA PHE A 52 -6.79 1.63 -4.35
C PHE A 52 -7.12 2.73 -5.36
N VAL A 53 -7.74 2.35 -6.47
CA VAL A 53 -8.37 3.27 -7.41
C VAL A 53 -9.87 3.33 -7.10
N VAL A 54 -10.42 4.53 -7.01
CA VAL A 54 -11.84 4.79 -6.72
C VAL A 54 -12.42 5.80 -7.71
N ALA A 55 -13.75 5.90 -7.78
CA ALA A 55 -14.40 6.94 -8.57
C ALA A 55 -14.06 8.33 -8.03
N ASP A 56 -13.82 9.27 -8.94
CA ASP A 56 -13.31 10.62 -8.65
C ASP A 56 -14.15 11.36 -7.61
N ASP A 57 -15.47 11.27 -7.74
CA ASP A 57 -16.49 11.85 -6.87
C ASP A 57 -16.58 11.19 -5.49
N LEU A 58 -16.09 9.95 -5.37
CA LEU A 58 -16.15 9.17 -4.13
C LEU A 58 -14.86 9.24 -3.31
N THR A 59 -13.83 9.92 -3.79
CA THR A 59 -12.52 10.03 -3.10
C THR A 59 -12.61 10.59 -1.67
N ALA A 60 -13.45 11.60 -1.46
CA ALA A 60 -13.67 12.19 -0.13
C ALA A 60 -14.38 11.19 0.81
N ILE A 61 -15.34 10.43 0.29
CA ILE A 61 -16.05 9.39 1.05
C ILE A 61 -15.08 8.26 1.39
N ALA A 62 -14.24 7.83 0.45
CA ALA A 62 -13.21 6.82 0.65
C ALA A 62 -12.28 7.21 1.82
N SER A 63 -11.70 8.41 1.76
CA SER A 63 -10.80 8.93 2.80
C SER A 63 -11.50 9.04 4.16
N SER A 64 -12.71 9.58 4.19
CA SER A 64 -13.54 9.70 5.40
C SER A 64 -13.83 8.35 6.05
N SER A 65 -14.22 7.36 5.26
CA SER A 65 -14.56 6.01 5.73
C SER A 65 -13.35 5.28 6.30
N LEU A 66 -12.19 5.40 5.66
CA LEU A 66 -10.95 4.83 6.17
C LEU A 66 -10.50 5.48 7.49
N ARG A 67 -10.64 6.82 7.60
CA ARG A 67 -10.37 7.52 8.87
C ARG A 67 -11.28 7.07 9.99
N LYS A 68 -12.58 6.88 9.71
CA LYS A 68 -13.56 6.34 10.67
C LYS A 68 -13.24 4.91 11.08
N ALA A 69 -12.66 4.11 10.17
CA ALA A 69 -12.20 2.75 10.44
C ALA A 69 -10.88 2.69 11.22
N GLY A 70 -10.29 3.82 11.58
CA GLY A 70 -9.10 3.90 12.42
C GLY A 70 -7.79 4.11 11.67
N PHE A 71 -7.82 4.35 10.35
CA PHE A 71 -6.62 4.67 9.57
C PHE A 71 -6.37 6.18 9.58
N PRO A 72 -5.38 6.71 10.33
CA PRO A 72 -5.17 8.15 10.42
C PRO A 72 -4.71 8.75 9.10
N ALA A 73 -5.13 10.00 8.84
CA ALA A 73 -4.56 10.80 7.77
C ALA A 73 -3.09 11.09 8.06
N CYS A 74 -2.27 11.20 7.01
CA CYS A 74 -0.86 11.53 7.18
C CYS A 74 -0.68 12.94 7.76
N VAL A 75 -0.05 13.02 8.93
CA VAL A 75 0.29 14.30 9.59
C VAL A 75 1.53 14.97 8.99
N LYS A 76 2.39 14.18 8.34
CA LYS A 76 3.66 14.66 7.75
C LYS A 76 3.46 15.36 6.41
N GLY A 77 2.29 15.22 5.78
CA GLY A 77 1.97 15.81 4.48
C GLY A 77 3.05 15.53 3.43
N LEU A 78 3.53 16.58 2.76
CA LEU A 78 4.60 16.51 1.75
C LEU A 78 5.95 16.03 2.29
N SER A 79 6.18 16.11 3.60
CA SER A 79 7.39 15.60 4.25
C SER A 79 7.30 14.11 4.58
N CYS A 80 6.20 13.43 4.21
CA CYS A 80 6.08 11.99 4.38
C CYS A 80 6.97 11.26 3.37
N PRO A 81 7.88 10.37 3.81
CA PRO A 81 8.76 9.64 2.90
C PRO A 81 7.96 8.73 1.94
N PHE A 82 6.81 8.22 2.38
CA PHE A 82 5.95 7.35 1.58
C PHE A 82 5.04 8.10 0.59
N LEU A 83 4.90 9.42 0.74
CA LEU A 83 4.18 10.25 -0.23
C LEU A 83 5.09 10.68 -1.38
N THR A 84 6.38 10.89 -1.10
CA THR A 84 7.33 11.52 -2.03
C THR A 84 8.23 10.53 -2.75
N ALA A 85 8.46 9.33 -2.21
CA ALA A 85 9.52 8.46 -2.73
C ALA A 85 9.25 7.94 -4.16
N TYR A 86 8.00 7.79 -4.61
CA TYR A 86 7.70 7.11 -5.88
C TYR A 86 6.49 7.61 -6.68
N GLN A 87 5.76 8.63 -6.21
CA GLN A 87 4.47 8.99 -6.81
C GLN A 87 4.64 10.04 -7.92
N ARG A 88 4.60 9.57 -9.17
CA ARG A 88 4.44 10.45 -10.35
C ARG A 88 2.99 10.85 -10.60
N LEU A 89 2.04 10.12 -10.01
CA LEU A 89 0.61 10.31 -10.22
C LEU A 89 -0.01 11.06 -9.03
N PRO A 90 -0.97 11.96 -9.27
CA PRO A 90 -1.68 12.65 -8.19
C PRO A 90 -2.40 11.66 -7.27
N LEU A 91 -2.29 11.85 -5.96
CA LEU A 91 -3.08 11.12 -4.99
C LEU A 91 -4.29 11.93 -4.55
N ALA A 92 -5.42 11.26 -4.45
CA ALA A 92 -6.61 11.84 -3.85
C ALA A 92 -6.57 11.79 -2.31
N ALA A 93 -5.98 10.73 -1.73
CA ALA A 93 -5.77 10.64 -0.29
C ALA A 93 -4.56 9.76 0.07
N HIS A 94 -3.93 10.10 1.18
CA HIS A 94 -2.78 9.39 1.76
C HIS A 94 -2.99 9.18 3.26
N LEU A 95 -3.10 7.92 3.67
CA LEU A 95 -3.36 7.51 5.06
C LEU A 95 -2.31 6.51 5.52
N HIS A 96 -2.19 6.31 6.84
CA HIS A 96 -1.25 5.36 7.43
C HIS A 96 -1.98 4.14 8.01
N ILE A 97 -1.40 2.97 7.79
CA ILE A 97 -1.70 1.74 8.53
C ILE A 97 -0.85 1.74 9.80
N ASP A 98 0.44 2.02 9.63
CA ASP A 98 1.41 2.25 10.70
C ASP A 98 2.50 3.24 10.24
N ASP A 99 3.63 3.28 10.94
CA ASP A 99 4.75 4.19 10.62
C ASP A 99 5.47 3.85 9.31
N GLU A 100 5.32 2.63 8.80
CA GLU A 100 6.02 2.11 7.62
C GLU A 100 5.09 1.74 6.45
N LEU A 101 3.80 1.55 6.71
CA LEU A 101 2.80 1.12 5.74
C LEU A 101 1.71 2.17 5.52
N VAL A 102 1.39 2.43 4.27
CA VAL A 102 0.41 3.45 3.88
C VAL A 102 -0.76 2.90 3.06
N ILE A 103 -1.86 3.64 3.06
CA ILE A 103 -2.99 3.46 2.16
C ILE A 103 -3.02 4.66 1.20
N SER A 104 -2.91 4.37 -0.09
CA SER A 104 -2.98 5.38 -1.15
C SER A 104 -4.30 5.27 -1.91
N ILE A 105 -4.99 6.39 -2.08
CA ILE A 105 -6.21 6.47 -2.90
C ILE A 105 -5.94 7.29 -4.15
N TYR A 106 -6.22 6.69 -5.30
CA TYR A 106 -6.11 7.32 -6.61
C TYR A 106 -7.49 7.57 -7.21
N ARG A 107 -7.60 8.66 -7.99
CA ARG A 107 -8.77 8.87 -8.85
C ARG A 107 -8.69 7.92 -10.03
N LYS A 108 -9.84 7.45 -10.49
CA LYS A 108 -9.90 6.64 -11.70
C LYS A 108 -9.40 7.43 -12.90
N SER A 109 -9.77 8.70 -13.04
CA SER A 109 -9.31 9.53 -14.17
C SER A 109 -7.80 9.71 -14.24
N ASP A 110 -7.10 9.69 -13.11
CA ASP A 110 -5.64 9.86 -13.04
C ASP A 110 -4.88 8.60 -13.48
N VAL A 111 -5.49 7.42 -13.38
CA VAL A 111 -4.79 6.12 -13.49
C VAL A 111 -5.36 5.20 -14.56
N LEU A 112 -6.68 5.15 -14.69
CA LEU A 112 -7.42 4.22 -15.54
C LEU A 112 -8.41 4.99 -16.44
N TRP A 113 -7.94 6.03 -17.13
CA TRP A 113 -8.79 6.96 -17.89
C TRP A 113 -9.60 6.28 -19.02
N GLU A 114 -9.08 5.20 -19.62
CA GLU A 114 -9.72 4.48 -20.73
C GLU A 114 -10.66 3.34 -20.32
N LEU A 115 -10.58 2.84 -19.08
CA LEU A 115 -11.29 1.62 -18.68
C LEU A 115 -12.67 1.92 -18.11
N SER A 116 -13.67 1.09 -18.40
CA SER A 116 -14.97 1.16 -17.74
C SER A 116 -14.94 0.44 -16.39
N TRP A 117 -15.85 0.78 -15.47
CA TRP A 117 -15.97 0.05 -14.20
C TRP A 117 -16.34 -1.43 -14.38
N SER A 118 -16.98 -1.79 -15.49
CA SER A 118 -17.37 -3.17 -15.80
C SER A 118 -16.19 -4.05 -16.22
N ASP A 119 -15.10 -3.45 -16.69
CA ASP A 119 -13.88 -4.17 -17.12
C ASP A 119 -12.90 -4.41 -15.97
N LEU A 120 -13.21 -3.87 -14.78
CA LEU A 120 -12.29 -3.80 -13.66
C LEU A 120 -12.65 -4.81 -12.58
N ILE A 121 -11.63 -5.54 -12.11
CA ILE A 121 -11.77 -6.52 -11.03
C ILE A 121 -11.70 -5.79 -9.69
N SER A 122 -12.68 -6.03 -8.82
CA SER A 122 -12.72 -5.46 -7.47
C SER A 122 -11.52 -5.92 -6.64
N ALA A 123 -11.02 -5.05 -5.75
CA ALA A 123 -9.89 -5.40 -4.87
C ALA A 123 -10.20 -6.56 -3.89
N SER A 124 -11.47 -6.84 -3.66
CA SER A 124 -11.95 -7.95 -2.81
C SER A 124 -12.42 -9.17 -3.61
N ASP A 125 -12.19 -9.19 -4.92
CA ASP A 125 -12.60 -10.30 -5.78
C ASP A 125 -11.83 -11.59 -5.43
N LEU A 126 -12.58 -12.68 -5.21
CA LEU A 126 -12.04 -13.99 -4.83
C LEU A 126 -11.25 -14.67 -5.97
N ARG A 127 -11.35 -14.18 -7.21
CA ARG A 127 -10.57 -14.64 -8.34
C ARG A 127 -9.13 -14.13 -8.32
N LEU A 128 -8.83 -13.12 -7.49
CA LEU A 128 -7.46 -12.67 -7.30
C LEU A 128 -6.67 -13.77 -6.56
N PRO A 129 -5.48 -14.14 -7.03
CA PRO A 129 -4.61 -15.04 -6.28
C PRO A 129 -4.16 -14.39 -4.97
N SER A 130 -3.74 -15.19 -4.00
CA SER A 130 -3.15 -14.66 -2.77
C SER A 130 -1.86 -13.89 -3.05
N ALA A 131 -1.63 -12.81 -2.31
CA ALA A 131 -0.42 -12.03 -2.49
C ALA A 131 0.83 -12.84 -2.10
N VAL A 132 1.78 -12.93 -3.02
CA VAL A 132 3.08 -13.56 -2.78
C VAL A 132 4.11 -12.46 -2.65
N LEU A 133 4.45 -12.10 -1.41
CA LEU A 133 5.56 -11.19 -1.16
C LEU A 133 6.85 -11.75 -1.78
N GLY A 134 7.52 -10.92 -2.57
CA GLY A 134 8.73 -11.32 -3.28
C GLY A 134 9.78 -11.94 -2.36
N ARG A 135 10.27 -13.13 -2.72
CA ARG A 135 11.43 -13.79 -2.10
C ARG A 135 12.73 -13.37 -2.80
N GLY A 136 12.90 -12.07 -3.04
CA GLY A 136 14.12 -11.55 -3.67
C GLY A 136 15.32 -11.67 -2.74
N ARG A 137 16.51 -11.96 -3.29
CA ARG A 137 17.79 -12.07 -2.54
C ARG A 137 18.21 -10.80 -1.78
N GLY A 138 17.55 -9.66 -2.01
CA GLY A 138 17.81 -8.39 -1.33
C GLY A 138 16.99 -8.14 -0.05
N ARG A 139 16.12 -9.08 0.38
CA ARG A 139 15.33 -8.91 1.60
C ARG A 139 16.22 -9.08 2.83
N LEU A 140 16.46 -8.00 3.57
CA LEU A 140 17.09 -8.08 4.88
C LEU A 140 16.17 -8.90 5.82
N PRO A 141 16.69 -9.95 6.48
CA PRO A 141 15.88 -10.70 7.42
C PRO A 141 15.47 -9.79 8.59
N PRO A 142 14.30 -10.02 9.22
CA PRO A 142 13.81 -9.22 10.35
C PRO A 142 14.77 -9.15 11.54
N ASN A 143 15.75 -10.06 11.60
CA ASN A 143 16.77 -10.15 12.64
C ASN A 143 18.18 -9.78 12.12
N ALA A 144 18.30 -9.01 11.03
CA ALA A 144 19.58 -8.49 10.59
C ALA A 144 20.07 -7.42 11.58
N THR A 145 20.71 -7.85 12.66
CA THR A 145 21.60 -6.98 13.44
C THR A 145 22.63 -6.43 12.46
N LEU A 146 22.73 -5.10 12.35
CA LEU A 146 23.82 -4.45 11.63
C LEU A 146 25.15 -4.99 12.18
N CYS A 147 25.77 -5.92 11.45
CA CYS A 147 27.17 -6.22 11.66
C CYS A 147 27.94 -4.98 11.23
N LYS A 148 28.45 -4.22 12.20
CA LYS A 148 29.49 -3.21 11.97
C LYS A 148 30.76 -3.93 11.52
N SER A 149 30.85 -4.28 10.24
CA SER A 149 32.13 -4.67 9.64
C SER A 149 32.81 -3.41 9.12
N HIS A 150 33.70 -2.86 9.94
CA HIS A 150 34.83 -2.06 9.46
C HIS A 150 35.60 -2.90 8.44
N THR A 151 35.48 -2.60 7.16
CA THR A 151 36.47 -3.05 6.18
C THR A 151 36.61 -1.98 5.11
N LEU A 152 37.81 -1.40 5.08
CA LEU A 152 38.28 -0.38 4.16
C LEU A 152 38.02 -0.78 2.71
N PHE A 153 37.29 0.07 1.97
CA PHE A 153 37.26 0.02 0.52
C PHE A 153 38.64 0.43 -0.01
N ASN A 154 39.42 -0.52 -0.51
CA ASN A 154 40.57 -0.24 -1.35
C ASN A 154 40.12 -0.41 -2.81
N ILE A 155 39.90 0.71 -3.49
CA ILE A 155 39.57 0.74 -4.92
C ILE A 155 40.88 0.74 -5.69
N ALA A 156 41.24 -0.41 -6.27
CA ALA A 156 42.15 -0.45 -7.41
C ALA A 156 41.31 -0.26 -8.69
N ARG A 157 41.57 0.81 -9.44
CA ARG A 157 41.15 0.95 -10.85
C ARG A 157 42.33 0.56 -11.75
N PRO A 158 42.06 0.03 -12.97
CA PRO A 158 43.09 -0.32 -13.95
C PRO A 158 43.87 0.90 -14.44
#